data_AF-A1DYK9-F1
#
_entry.id   AF-A1DYK9-F1
#
_cell.length_a   1.000
_cell.length_b   1.000
_cell.length_c   1.000
_cell.angle_alpha   90.00
_cell.angle_beta   90.00
_cell.angle_gamma   90.00
#
_symmetry.space_group_name_H-M   'P 1'
#
loop_
_entity.id
_entity.type
_entity.pdbx_description
1 polymer ?
#
loop_
_entity_poly.entity_id
_entity_poly.type
_entity_poly.pdbx_seq_one_letter_code
_entity_poly.pdbx_strand_id
1 'polypeptide(L)'
;GRNFVTLKITTEDGITGLGDATLNGRELSVASYLTDHLCPQLIGRDAHRIEDIWQFFYKGAYWRRGPVTMSAISAVDIALWDIKAKAANMPLYQLLGGASREGVMVYCHTTGHTIDDVLEDYARHKEQGFKAIRVQCGVPGMKT
;
A
#
# COMPACT_ATOMS: atom_id res chain seq x y z
N GLY A 1 5.60 10.20 15.18
CA GLY A 1 5.88 9.54 13.90
C GLY A 1 5.55 8.07 14.00
N ARG A 2 5.32 7.38 12.87
CA ARG A 2 5.13 5.92 12.82
C ARG A 2 6.12 5.31 11.82
N ASN A 3 6.36 4.01 11.91
CA ASN A 3 7.26 3.30 11.00
C ASN A 3 6.66 3.17 9.60
N PHE A 4 7.51 3.31 8.59
CA PHE A 4 7.22 3.05 7.18
C PHE A 4 8.41 2.31 6.56
N VAL A 5 8.13 1.41 5.62
CA VAL A 5 9.15 0.75 4.79
C VAL A 5 8.82 1.05 3.34
N THR A 6 9.75 1.65 2.60
CA THR A 6 9.53 2.03 1.20
C THR A 6 10.62 1.44 0.33
N LEU A 7 10.22 0.73 -0.72
CA LEU A 7 11.11 0.28 -1.78
C LEU A 7 11.22 1.37 -2.84
N LYS A 8 12.45 1.66 -3.27
CA LYS A 8 12.74 2.51 -4.43
C LYS A 8 13.49 1.67 -5.47
N ILE A 9 12.98 1.64 -6.70
CA ILE A 9 13.65 1.03 -7.86
C ILE A 9 14.03 2.15 -8.82
N THR A 10 15.24 2.12 -9.36
CA THR A 10 15.71 3.06 -10.39
C THR A 10 16.15 2.25 -11.61
N THR A 11 15.64 2.59 -12.79
CA THR A 11 16.06 1.97 -14.06
C THR A 11 17.36 2.57 -14.56
N GLU A 12 17.97 1.94 -15.58
CA GLU A 12 19.17 2.46 -16.25
C GLU A 12 18.96 3.87 -16.81
N ASP A 13 17.78 4.13 -17.39
CA ASP A 13 17.39 5.44 -17.92
C ASP A 13 16.97 6.46 -16.84
N GLY A 14 17.16 6.13 -15.56
CA GLY A 14 16.93 7.02 -14.43
C GLY A 14 15.48 7.15 -13.97
N ILE A 15 14.53 6.41 -14.56
CA ILE A 15 13.13 6.41 -14.10
C ILE A 15 13.07 5.73 -12.73
N THR A 16 12.49 6.43 -11.75
CA THR A 16 12.33 5.93 -10.38
C THR A 16 10.89 5.50 -10.12
N GLY A 17 10.72 4.32 -9.52
CA GLY A 17 9.45 3.83 -8.96
C GLY A 17 9.49 3.69 -7.45
N LEU A 18 8.36 3.93 -6.78
CA LEU A 18 8.21 3.76 -5.34
C LEU A 18 7.11 2.74 -5.01
N GLY A 19 7.35 1.88 -4.01
CA GLY A 19 6.36 0.94 -3.51
C GLY A 19 6.38 0.83 -1.98
N ASP A 20 5.20 0.83 -1.36
CA ASP A 20 5.06 0.66 0.10
C ASP A 20 5.20 -0.81 0.48
N ALA A 21 6.00 -1.07 1.52
CA ALA A 21 6.25 -2.39 2.09
C ALA A 21 5.89 -2.46 3.58
N THR A 22 5.15 -1.47 4.09
CA THR A 22 4.88 -1.34 5.53
C THR A 22 3.98 -2.47 6.03
N LEU A 23 4.52 -3.29 6.94
CA LEU A 23 3.77 -4.29 7.71
C LEU A 23 3.82 -3.91 9.20
N ASN A 24 2.78 -3.22 9.67
CA ASN A 24 2.75 -2.61 11.00
C ASN A 24 3.06 -3.62 12.12
N GLY A 25 4.08 -3.34 12.93
CA GLY A 25 4.56 -4.20 14.01
C GLY A 25 5.51 -5.34 13.59
N ARG A 26 5.80 -5.51 12.30
CA ARG A 26 6.75 -6.51 11.75
C ARG A 26 7.58 -5.92 10.60
N GLU A 27 7.81 -4.62 10.61
CA GLU A 27 8.39 -3.83 9.52
C GLU A 27 9.77 -4.34 9.10
N LEU A 28 10.63 -4.62 10.07
CA LEU A 28 11.99 -5.08 9.81
C LEU A 28 12.05 -6.47 9.15
N SER A 29 11.01 -7.30 9.34
CA SER A 29 10.93 -8.58 8.65
C SER A 29 10.74 -8.38 7.14
N VAL A 30 9.94 -7.39 6.74
CA VAL A 30 9.74 -7.06 5.32
C VAL A 30 10.97 -6.34 4.76
N ALA A 31 11.56 -5.42 5.52
CA ALA A 31 12.78 -4.71 5.12
C ALA A 31 13.95 -5.68 4.86
N SER A 32 14.14 -6.69 5.72
CA SER A 32 15.11 -7.77 5.50
C SER A 32 14.75 -8.63 4.28
N TYR A 33 13.48 -9.06 4.15
CA TYR A 33 13.06 -9.85 2.99
C TYR A 33 13.32 -9.14 1.65
N LEU A 34 13.09 -7.81 1.61
CA LEU A 34 13.44 -7.00 0.45
C LEU A 34 14.96 -6.91 0.25
N THR A 35 15.69 -6.41 1.26
CA THR A 35 17.11 -6.07 1.15
C THR A 35 17.99 -7.30 0.92
N ASP A 36 17.75 -8.37 1.67
CA ASP A 36 18.63 -9.53 1.72
C ASP A 36 18.29 -10.60 0.68
N HIS A 37 17.05 -10.59 0.15
CA HIS A 37 16.57 -11.68 -0.71
C HIS A 37 16.00 -11.21 -2.05
N LEU A 38 15.21 -10.14 -2.12
CA LEU A 38 14.55 -9.72 -3.37
C LEU A 38 15.39 -8.72 -4.18
N CYS A 39 15.88 -7.66 -3.55
CA CYS A 39 16.62 -6.58 -4.22
C CYS A 39 17.84 -7.08 -5.01
N PRO A 40 18.69 -7.99 -4.49
CA PRO A 40 19.80 -8.52 -5.28
C PRO A 40 19.36 -9.26 -6.55
N GLN A 41 18.19 -9.90 -6.51
CA GLN A 41 17.61 -10.64 -7.64
C GLN A 41 16.87 -9.75 -8.64
N LEU A 42 16.61 -8.48 -8.29
CA LEU A 42 16.04 -7.47 -9.18
C LEU A 42 17.08 -6.83 -10.10
N ILE A 43 18.34 -6.78 -9.69
CA ILE A 43 19.41 -6.19 -10.49
C ILE A 43 19.61 -6.98 -11.78
N GLY A 44 19.68 -6.26 -12.91
CA GLY A 44 19.80 -6.86 -14.24
C GLY A 44 18.49 -7.38 -14.84
N ARG A 45 17.35 -7.24 -14.15
CA ARG A 45 16.04 -7.56 -14.73
C ARG A 45 15.47 -6.38 -15.50
N ASP A 46 14.75 -6.70 -16.57
CA ASP A 46 13.93 -5.73 -17.30
C ASP A 46 12.69 -5.35 -16.49
N ALA A 47 12.63 -4.08 -16.06
CA ALA A 47 11.53 -3.52 -15.28
C ALA A 47 10.17 -3.55 -16.01
N HIS A 48 10.16 -3.70 -17.35
CA HIS A 48 8.92 -3.78 -18.12
C HIS A 48 8.22 -5.13 -17.97
N ARG A 49 8.90 -6.18 -17.49
CA ARG A 49 8.36 -7.54 -17.32
C ARG A 49 7.68 -7.74 -15.95
N ILE A 50 6.76 -6.84 -15.59
CA ILE A 50 6.06 -6.83 -14.28
C ILE A 50 5.49 -8.20 -13.92
N GLU A 51 4.69 -8.80 -14.82
CA GLU A 51 4.06 -10.10 -14.55
C GLU A 51 5.09 -11.23 -14.36
N ASP A 52 6.18 -11.24 -15.14
CA ASP A 52 7.26 -12.23 -14.97
C ASP A 52 7.93 -12.09 -13.60
N ILE A 53 8.25 -10.85 -13.20
CA ILE A 53 8.86 -10.54 -11.90
C ILE A 53 7.92 -10.94 -10.75
N TRP A 54 6.63 -10.63 -10.86
CA TRP A 54 5.63 -11.01 -9.88
C TRP A 54 5.54 -12.53 -9.73
N GLN A 55 5.42 -13.26 -10.86
CA GLN A 55 5.34 -14.71 -10.86
C GLN A 55 6.64 -15.35 -10.35
N PHE A 56 7.80 -14.77 -10.71
CA PHE A 56 9.11 -15.22 -10.25
C PHE A 56 9.21 -15.15 -8.73
N PHE A 57 8.89 -14.00 -8.11
CA PHE A 57 8.96 -13.90 -6.64
C PHE A 57 7.86 -14.68 -5.94
N TYR A 58 6.63 -14.70 -6.48
CA TYR A 58 5.53 -15.40 -5.84
C TYR A 58 5.68 -16.92 -5.89
N LYS A 59 5.97 -17.50 -7.06
CA LYS A 59 6.11 -18.94 -7.22
C LYS A 59 7.52 -19.42 -6.86
N GLY A 60 8.55 -18.64 -7.18
CA GLY A 60 9.96 -18.97 -6.97
C GLY A 60 10.39 -18.94 -5.50
N ALA A 61 9.67 -18.24 -4.62
CA ALA A 61 9.91 -18.29 -3.18
C ALA A 61 9.69 -19.69 -2.56
N TYR A 62 9.11 -20.64 -3.31
CA TYR A 62 8.66 -21.97 -2.88
C TYR A 62 7.58 -21.93 -1.78
N TRP A 63 7.84 -21.25 -0.67
CA TRP A 63 6.91 -20.91 0.39
C TRP A 63 6.04 -19.72 -0.01
N ARG A 64 4.85 -20.02 -0.52
CA ARG A 64 3.94 -19.00 -1.09
C ARG A 64 3.10 -18.30 -0.03
N ARG A 65 2.63 -17.10 -0.37
CA ARG A 65 1.71 -16.25 0.43
C ARG A 65 2.40 -15.77 1.73
N GLY A 66 1.60 -15.36 2.72
CA GLY A 66 2.09 -14.86 4.00
C GLY A 66 2.30 -13.34 4.00
N PRO A 67 2.14 -12.67 5.15
CA PRO A 67 2.15 -11.21 5.21
C PRO A 67 3.52 -10.62 4.84
N VAL A 68 4.62 -11.21 5.33
CA VAL A 68 5.98 -10.71 5.04
C VAL A 68 6.29 -10.83 3.55
N THR A 69 6.12 -12.02 2.98
CA THR A 69 6.37 -12.31 1.57
C THR A 69 5.50 -11.43 0.67
N MET A 70 4.19 -11.33 0.94
CA MET A 70 3.29 -10.55 0.09
C MET A 70 3.50 -9.04 0.22
N SER A 71 3.86 -8.51 1.41
CA SER A 71 4.25 -7.10 1.55
C SER A 71 5.49 -6.77 0.72
N ALA A 72 6.50 -7.65 0.72
CA ALA A 72 7.71 -7.46 -0.07
C ALA A 72 7.42 -7.53 -1.59
N ILE A 73 6.68 -8.55 -2.05
CA ILE A 73 6.28 -8.70 -3.46
C ILE A 73 5.44 -7.51 -3.92
N SER A 74 4.49 -7.04 -3.09
CA SER A 74 3.63 -5.90 -3.43
C SER A 74 4.43 -4.61 -3.59
N ALA A 75 5.44 -4.39 -2.75
CA ALA A 75 6.32 -3.22 -2.87
C ALA A 75 7.07 -3.21 -4.22
N VAL A 76 7.55 -4.37 -4.68
CA VAL A 76 8.16 -4.52 -6.00
C VAL A 76 7.15 -4.22 -7.10
N ASP A 77 5.98 -4.85 -7.06
CA ASP A 77 4.93 -4.67 -8.08
C ASP A 77 4.47 -3.21 -8.22
N ILE A 78 4.17 -2.55 -7.10
CA ILE A 78 3.75 -1.14 -7.08
C ILE A 78 4.85 -0.24 -7.66
N ALA A 79 6.12 -0.45 -7.28
CA ALA A 79 7.23 0.33 -7.81
C ALA A 79 7.41 0.15 -9.32
N LEU A 80 7.21 -1.07 -9.84
CA LEU A 80 7.31 -1.35 -11.28
C LEU A 80 6.13 -0.75 -12.06
N TRP A 81 4.92 -0.75 -11.50
CA TRP A 81 3.78 -0.05 -12.09
C TRP A 81 3.95 1.47 -12.09
N ASP A 82 4.56 2.04 -11.04
CA ASP A 82 4.95 3.46 -11.00
C ASP A 82 5.96 3.78 -12.11
N ILE A 83 7.00 2.96 -12.29
CA ILE A 83 7.95 3.08 -13.41
C ILE A 83 7.23 3.01 -14.76
N LYS A 84 6.33 2.04 -14.95
CA LYS A 84 5.63 1.84 -16.22
C LYS A 84 4.71 3.00 -16.57
N ALA A 85 4.00 3.55 -15.59
CA ALA A 85 3.17 4.74 -15.78
C ALA A 85 4.01 5.97 -16.12
N LYS A 86 5.14 6.18 -15.44
CA LYS A 86 6.10 7.25 -15.74
C LYS A 86 6.72 7.12 -17.13
N ALA A 87 7.12 5.91 -17.52
CA ALA A 87 7.65 5.64 -18.85
C ALA A 87 6.60 5.91 -19.96
N ALA A 88 5.32 5.65 -19.68
CA ALA A 88 4.22 5.98 -20.59
C ALA A 88 3.80 7.46 -20.53
N ASN A 89 4.39 8.26 -19.62
CA ASN A 89 3.97 9.63 -19.31
C ASN A 89 2.45 9.74 -19.05
N MET A 90 1.91 8.79 -18.28
CA MET A 90 0.48 8.70 -17.97
C MET A 90 0.28 8.53 -16.46
N PRO A 91 -0.83 9.03 -15.91
CA PRO A 91 -1.22 8.62 -14.57
C PRO A 91 -1.59 7.12 -14.60
N LEU A 92 -1.20 6.36 -13.56
CA LEU A 92 -1.33 4.90 -13.53
C LEU A 92 -2.74 4.40 -13.86
N TYR A 93 -3.80 5.09 -13.43
CA TYR A 93 -5.17 4.67 -13.70
C TYR A 93 -5.51 4.62 -15.21
N GLN A 94 -4.82 5.38 -16.06
CA GLN A 94 -5.00 5.31 -17.52
C GLN A 94 -4.49 3.97 -18.06
N LEU A 95 -3.37 3.47 -17.54
CA LEU A 95 -2.86 2.15 -17.89
C LEU A 95 -3.76 1.01 -17.39
N LEU A 96 -4.52 1.24 -16.32
CA LEU A 96 -5.49 0.28 -15.79
C LEU A 96 -6.82 0.25 -16.58
N GLY A 97 -6.97 1.06 -17.63
CA GLY A 97 -8.17 1.11 -18.47
C GLY A 97 -8.93 2.43 -18.44
N GLY A 98 -8.39 3.48 -17.79
CA GLY A 98 -9.00 4.80 -17.75
C GLY A 98 -9.99 4.99 -16.59
N ALA A 99 -10.46 6.23 -16.43
CA ALA A 99 -11.38 6.57 -15.36
C ALA A 99 -12.79 6.00 -15.64
N SER A 100 -13.35 5.28 -14.68
CA SER A 100 -14.76 4.85 -14.70
C SER A 100 -15.66 5.69 -13.78
N ARG A 101 -15.11 6.79 -13.22
CA ARG A 101 -15.77 7.71 -12.28
C ARG A 101 -14.96 9.01 -12.17
N GLU A 102 -15.62 10.11 -11.80
CA GLU A 102 -15.00 11.42 -11.59
C GLU A 102 -14.19 11.53 -10.29
N GLY A 103 -14.48 10.69 -9.30
CA GLY A 103 -13.80 10.69 -8.01
C GLY A 103 -14.07 9.43 -7.21
N VAL A 104 -13.29 9.20 -6.15
CA VAL A 104 -13.42 8.04 -5.27
C VAL A 104 -14.01 8.48 -3.94
N MET A 105 -15.18 7.97 -3.59
CA MET A 105 -15.78 8.21 -2.27
C MET A 105 -14.91 7.58 -1.19
N VAL A 106 -14.54 8.37 -0.18
CA VAL A 106 -13.76 7.93 0.98
C VAL A 106 -14.61 7.90 2.24
N TYR A 107 -14.14 7.17 3.25
CA TYR A 107 -14.75 7.14 4.57
C TYR A 107 -13.73 7.55 5.64
N CYS A 108 -14.21 8.15 6.72
CA CYS A 108 -13.41 8.42 7.93
C CYS A 108 -13.82 7.50 9.07
N HIS A 109 -13.05 7.55 10.16
CA HIS A 109 -13.35 6.86 11.40
C HIS A 109 -13.76 7.91 12.44
N THR A 110 -14.83 7.62 13.17
CA THR A 110 -15.19 8.35 14.39
C THR A 110 -15.07 7.42 15.58
N THR A 111 -14.57 7.97 16.70
CA THR A 111 -14.32 7.20 17.90
C THR A 111 -14.61 8.00 19.15
N GLY A 112 -15.05 7.33 20.21
CA GLY A 112 -15.39 7.96 21.49
C GLY A 112 -15.52 6.94 22.61
N HIS A 113 -15.42 7.38 23.86
CA HIS A 113 -15.60 6.52 25.02
C HIS A 113 -17.09 6.32 25.33
N THR A 114 -17.89 7.35 25.09
CA THR A 114 -19.35 7.34 25.19
C THR A 114 -20.01 7.47 23.83
N ILE A 115 -21.32 7.19 23.76
CA ILE A 115 -22.11 7.40 22.55
C ILE A 115 -22.10 8.88 22.15
N ASP A 116 -22.18 9.79 23.13
CA ASP A 116 -22.22 11.23 22.87
C ASP A 116 -20.91 11.73 22.25
N ASP A 117 -19.76 11.26 22.74
CA ASP A 117 -18.44 11.55 22.13
C ASP A 117 -18.42 11.17 20.63
N VAL A 118 -18.97 9.99 20.30
CA VAL A 118 -19.03 9.49 18.92
C VAL A 118 -19.97 10.34 18.08
N LEU A 119 -21.09 10.81 18.63
CA LEU A 119 -22.04 11.68 17.92
C LEU A 119 -21.44 13.06 17.62
N GLU A 120 -20.69 13.63 18.56
CA GLU A 120 -19.96 14.88 18.36
C GLU A 120 -18.89 14.73 17.27
N ASP A 121 -18.07 13.66 17.33
CA ASP A 121 -17.04 13.41 16.32
C ASP A 121 -17.64 13.09 14.94
N TYR A 122 -18.80 12.41 14.92
CA TYR A 122 -19.57 12.18 13.70
C TYR A 122 -20.08 13.49 13.10
N ALA A 123 -20.66 14.39 13.90
CA ALA A 123 -21.14 15.69 13.42
C ALA A 123 -19.99 16.48 12.77
N ARG A 124 -18.82 16.52 13.41
CA ARG A 124 -17.61 17.15 12.87
C ARG A 124 -17.20 16.58 11.50
N HIS A 125 -17.16 15.26 11.35
CA HIS A 125 -16.78 14.66 10.06
C HIS A 125 -17.88 14.79 9.00
N LYS A 126 -19.15 14.82 9.40
CA LYS A 126 -20.25 15.11 8.49
C LYS A 126 -20.15 16.54 7.94
N GLU A 127 -19.80 17.51 8.76
CA GLU A 127 -19.55 18.90 8.35
C GLU A 127 -18.38 19.03 7.38
N GLN A 128 -17.34 18.19 7.51
CA GLN A 128 -16.25 18.07 6.53
C GLN A 128 -16.68 17.48 5.18
N GLY A 129 -17.92 16.99 5.06
CA GLY A 129 -18.50 16.50 3.82
C GLY A 129 -18.38 14.99 3.60
N PHE A 130 -17.90 14.22 4.58
CA PHE A 130 -17.86 12.76 4.48
C PHE A 130 -19.27 12.19 4.26
N LYS A 131 -19.41 11.36 3.22
CA LYS A 131 -20.67 10.69 2.88
C LYS A 131 -20.80 9.30 3.50
N ALA A 132 -19.67 8.69 3.87
CA ALA A 132 -19.59 7.43 4.59
C ALA A 132 -18.69 7.62 5.82
N ILE A 133 -19.14 7.15 6.98
CA ILE A 133 -18.44 7.33 8.25
C ILE A 133 -18.53 6.02 9.04
N ARG A 134 -17.37 5.48 9.44
CA ARG A 134 -17.29 4.28 10.30
C ARG A 134 -17.25 4.72 11.76
N VAL A 135 -18.23 4.27 12.54
CA VAL A 135 -18.37 4.62 13.96
C VAL A 135 -17.85 3.51 14.87
N GLN A 136 -17.16 3.87 15.95
CA GLN A 136 -16.76 2.95 17.01
C GLN A 136 -16.91 3.62 18.38
N CYS A 137 -17.52 2.93 19.34
CA CYS A 137 -17.73 3.44 20.70
C CYS A 137 -17.08 2.50 21.71
N GLY A 138 -16.58 3.06 22.82
CA GLY A 138 -16.22 2.29 24.00
C GLY A 138 -17.40 1.47 24.51
N VAL A 139 -17.13 0.28 25.06
CA VAL A 139 -18.16 -0.55 25.70
C VAL A 139 -18.10 -0.32 27.21
N PRO A 140 -19.22 0.05 27.86
CA PRO A 140 -19.25 0.28 29.30
C PRO A 140 -18.72 -0.93 30.09
N GLY A 141 -17.80 -0.67 31.03
CA GLY A 141 -17.22 -1.70 31.90
C GLY A 141 -16.08 -2.52 31.28
N MET A 142 -15.74 -2.35 30.00
CA MET A 142 -14.51 -2.92 29.45
C MET A 142 -13.31 -2.03 29.81
N LYS A 143 -12.23 -2.66 30.27
CA LYS A 143 -10.95 -1.97 30.47
C LYS A 143 -10.40 -1.59 29.09
N THR A 144 -10.08 -0.31 28.90
CA THR A 144 -9.38 0.25 27.75
C THR A 144 -7.93 -0.18 27.72
#